data_AF-A0A1Q5XR23-F1
#
_entry.id   AF-A0A1Q5XR23-F1
#
_cell.length_a   1.000
_cell.length_b   1.000
_cell.length_c   1.000
_cell.angle_alpha   90.00
_cell.angle_beta   90.00
_cell.angle_gamma   90.00
#
_symmetry.space_group_name_H-M   'P 1'
#
loop_
_entity.id
_entity.type
_entity.pdbx_description
1 polymer ?
#
loop_
_entity_poly.entity_id
_entity_poly.type
_entity_poly.pdbx_seq_one_letter_code
_entity_poly.pdbx_strand_id
1 'polypeptide(L)'
;MANKIFDKELEDTLHQAEVESKFVAYITSLFHYNSINFDKKIRKLNKRYSLILDDNDKETYYPVSSMTDDISSFLTLEDQISDSNLYCKFMELTKREREILNFSIYFELSDTKIAKLLEISQQSISKTKKHALRKLRDSFTERSN
;
A
#
# COMPACT_ATOMS: atom_id res chain seq x y z
N MET A 1 16.48 50.62 -8.45
CA MET A 1 15.71 49.93 -7.39
C MET A 1 15.13 48.61 -7.87
N ALA A 2 14.58 48.54 -9.10
CA ALA A 2 14.05 47.31 -9.71
C ALA A 2 15.07 46.15 -9.83
N ASN A 3 16.32 46.39 -10.28
CA ASN A 3 17.32 45.31 -10.42
C ASN A 3 17.66 44.60 -9.09
N LYS A 4 17.68 45.33 -7.97
CA LYS A 4 17.99 44.75 -6.65
C LYS A 4 16.84 43.92 -6.07
N ILE A 5 15.61 44.19 -6.51
CA ILE A 5 14.43 43.41 -6.12
C ILE A 5 14.39 42.09 -6.92
N PHE A 6 14.70 42.17 -8.22
CA PHE A 6 14.76 41.01 -9.10
C PHE A 6 15.83 39.98 -8.70
N ASP A 7 17.03 40.46 -8.30
CA ASP A 7 18.10 39.59 -7.81
C ASP A 7 17.73 38.87 -6.51
N LYS A 8 16.95 39.52 -5.63
CA LYS A 8 16.51 38.94 -4.37
C LYS A 8 15.43 37.88 -4.55
N GLU A 9 14.46 38.11 -5.44
CA GLU A 9 13.43 37.11 -5.77
C GLU A 9 14.05 35.85 -6.40
N LEU A 10 15.09 36.01 -7.22
CA LEU A 10 15.83 34.89 -7.78
C LEU A 10 16.60 34.11 -6.71
N GLU A 11 17.23 34.80 -5.77
CA GLU A 11 17.96 34.17 -4.66
C GLU A 11 17.01 33.41 -3.71
N ASP A 12 15.87 34.01 -3.37
CA ASP A 12 14.83 33.39 -2.53
C ASP A 12 14.23 32.14 -3.19
N THR A 13 13.96 32.16 -4.50
CA THR A 13 13.43 31.00 -5.24
C THR A 13 14.44 29.87 -5.36
N LEU A 14 15.72 30.17 -5.59
CA LEU A 14 16.79 29.18 -5.60
C LEU A 14 16.99 28.55 -4.22
N HIS A 15 16.95 29.36 -3.16
CA HIS A 15 17.05 28.87 -1.79
C HIS A 15 15.88 27.93 -1.44
N GLN A 16 14.66 28.30 -1.82
CA GLN A 16 13.48 27.46 -1.62
C GLN A 16 13.60 26.10 -2.34
N ALA A 17 14.05 26.09 -3.59
CA ALA A 17 14.26 24.85 -4.35
C ALA A 17 15.35 23.96 -3.72
N GLU A 18 16.42 24.56 -3.18
CA GLU A 18 17.47 23.83 -2.47
C GLU A 18 16.94 23.19 -1.17
N VAL A 19 16.11 23.92 -0.42
CA VAL A 19 15.46 23.42 0.80
C VAL A 19 14.53 22.26 0.48
N GLU A 20 13.70 22.37 -0.56
CA GLU A 20 12.81 21.30 -1.02
C GLU A 20 13.58 20.04 -1.42
N SER A 21 14.65 20.20 -2.20
CA SER A 21 15.50 19.08 -2.60
C SER A 21 16.13 18.37 -1.39
N LYS A 22 16.66 19.13 -0.43
CA LYS A 22 17.19 18.57 0.82
C LYS A 22 16.12 17.88 1.67
N PHE A 23 14.92 18.45 1.73
CA PHE A 23 13.79 17.86 2.45
C PHE A 23 13.39 16.51 1.84
N VAL A 24 13.23 16.44 0.51
CA VAL A 24 12.91 15.19 -0.20
C VAL A 24 14.02 14.15 0.01
N ALA A 25 15.29 14.55 -0.11
CA ALA A 25 16.43 13.66 0.12
C ALA A 25 16.46 13.12 1.56
N TYR A 26 16.17 13.98 2.54
CA TYR A 26 16.08 13.60 3.95
C TYR A 26 14.95 12.60 4.18
N ILE A 27 13.73 12.90 3.73
CA ILE A 27 12.57 12.02 3.90
C ILE A 27 12.80 10.66 3.19
N THR A 28 13.40 10.67 2.01
CA THR A 28 13.74 9.44 1.27
C THR A 28 14.73 8.59 2.05
N SER A 29 15.78 9.21 2.59
CA SER A 29 16.77 8.53 3.44
C SER A 29 16.12 7.97 4.71
N LEU A 30 15.25 8.76 5.34
CA LEU A 30 14.51 8.35 6.53
C LEU A 30 13.65 7.12 6.24
N PHE A 31 12.89 7.10 5.14
CA PHE A 31 12.11 5.93 4.75
C PHE A 31 12.99 4.70 4.49
N HIS A 32 14.11 4.87 3.79
CA HIS A 32 15.04 3.78 3.50
C HIS A 32 15.57 3.12 4.79
N TYR A 33 16.09 3.92 5.72
CA TYR A 33 16.62 3.38 6.97
C TYR A 33 15.53 2.81 7.88
N ASN A 34 14.34 3.43 7.93
CA ASN A 34 13.21 2.90 8.69
C ASN A 34 12.74 1.56 8.13
N SER A 35 12.65 1.41 6.81
CA SER A 35 12.29 0.14 6.16
C SER A 35 13.30 -0.97 6.52
N ILE A 36 14.60 -0.69 6.44
CA ILE A 36 15.65 -1.64 6.84
C ILE A 36 15.51 -2.04 8.32
N ASN A 37 15.28 -1.07 9.20
CA ASN A 37 15.18 -1.32 10.64
C ASN A 37 13.91 -2.11 10.98
N PHE A 38 12.81 -1.82 10.30
CA PHE A 38 11.56 -2.57 10.41
C PHE A 38 11.76 -4.04 9.98
N ASP A 39 12.36 -4.27 8.81
CA ASP A 39 12.70 -5.61 8.33
C ASP A 39 13.58 -6.38 9.34
N LYS A 40 14.61 -5.73 9.90
CA LYS A 40 15.46 -6.32 10.95
C LYS A 40 14.64 -6.68 12.18
N LYS A 41 13.71 -5.82 12.62
CA LYS A 41 12.82 -6.07 13.77
C LYS A 41 11.93 -7.28 13.50
N ILE A 42 11.28 -7.34 12.34
CA ILE A 42 10.43 -8.48 11.93
C ILE A 42 11.25 -9.77 11.85
N ARG A 43 12.42 -9.76 11.20
CA ARG A 43 13.29 -10.94 11.13
C ARG A 43 13.74 -11.42 12.52
N LYS A 44 14.08 -10.50 13.43
CA LYS A 44 14.44 -10.84 14.81
C LYS A 44 13.26 -11.43 15.58
N LEU A 45 12.06 -10.88 15.43
CA LEU A 45 10.84 -11.42 16.01
C LEU A 45 10.56 -12.82 15.47
N ASN A 46 10.54 -12.99 14.16
CA ASN A 46 10.31 -14.30 13.52
C ASN A 46 11.38 -15.32 13.89
N LYS A 47 12.64 -14.92 14.12
CA LYS A 47 13.70 -15.82 14.61
C LYS A 47 13.51 -16.20 16.07
N ARG A 48 13.11 -15.25 16.94
CA ARG A 48 12.90 -15.48 18.38
C ARG A 48 11.65 -16.32 18.65
N TYR A 49 10.62 -16.13 17.84
CA TYR A 49 9.37 -16.89 17.84
C TYR A 49 9.30 -17.84 16.64
N SER A 50 10.46 -18.30 16.14
CA SER A 50 10.53 -19.29 15.08
C SER A 50 9.91 -20.54 15.65
N LEU A 51 8.67 -20.79 15.23
CA LEU A 51 7.78 -21.75 15.85
C LEU A 51 8.49 -23.10 15.95
N ILE A 52 8.78 -23.51 17.19
CA ILE A 52 8.63 -24.91 17.59
C ILE A 52 7.11 -25.16 17.57
N LEU A 53 6.48 -25.04 16.39
CA LEU A 53 5.19 -25.66 16.13
C LEU A 53 5.59 -27.05 15.66
N ASP A 54 5.70 -27.94 16.64
CA ASP A 54 5.56 -29.36 16.34
C ASP A 54 4.14 -29.57 15.77
N ASP A 55 4.05 -30.46 14.80
CA ASP A 55 3.10 -30.46 13.69
C ASP A 55 1.66 -30.89 14.07
N ASN A 56 1.16 -30.59 15.27
CA ASN A 56 -0.03 -31.26 15.81
C ASN A 56 -1.25 -30.41 16.20
N ASP A 57 -1.17 -29.09 16.42
CA ASP A 57 -2.36 -28.33 16.84
C ASP A 57 -2.75 -27.27 15.81
N LYS A 58 -3.56 -27.71 14.85
CA LYS A 58 -4.46 -26.87 14.08
C LYS A 58 -5.47 -26.25 15.04
N GLU A 59 -5.21 -25.04 15.52
CA GLU A 59 -6.24 -24.01 15.74
C GLU A 59 -5.61 -22.71 16.24
N THR A 60 -5.90 -21.64 15.52
CA THR A 60 -6.10 -20.28 16.04
C THR A 60 -5.04 -19.69 17.00
N TYR A 61 -4.07 -18.95 16.46
CA TYR A 61 -3.72 -17.64 17.00
C TYR A 61 -2.88 -16.83 16.00
N TYR A 62 -3.50 -15.86 15.32
CA TYR A 62 -2.75 -14.73 14.80
C TYR A 62 -2.45 -13.82 16.00
N PRO A 63 -1.19 -13.58 16.39
CA PRO A 63 -0.93 -12.50 17.32
C PRO A 63 -1.09 -11.19 16.56
N VAL A 64 -2.33 -10.69 16.53
CA VAL A 64 -2.61 -9.26 16.36
C VAL A 64 -2.08 -8.58 17.63
N SER A 65 -0.77 -8.40 17.71
CA SER A 65 -0.14 -7.70 18.83
C SER A 65 0.52 -6.42 18.34
N SER A 66 -0.25 -5.34 18.51
CA SER A 66 0.19 -4.08 19.12
C SER A 66 1.30 -3.29 18.41
N MET A 67 1.09 -2.91 17.14
CA MET A 67 1.85 -1.86 16.45
C MET A 67 0.96 -1.06 15.49
N THR A 68 -0.26 -0.71 15.88
CA THR A 68 -1.08 0.23 15.10
C THR A 68 -1.75 1.18 16.07
N ASP A 69 -1.19 2.38 16.19
CA ASP A 69 -1.99 3.54 16.55
C ASP A 69 -3.26 3.52 15.68
N ASP A 70 -4.40 3.79 16.32
CA ASP A 70 -5.83 3.66 15.98
C ASP A 70 -6.34 4.07 14.57
N ILE A 71 -5.50 4.17 13.54
CA ILE A 71 -5.87 4.63 12.19
C ILE A 71 -6.02 3.46 11.20
N SER A 72 -5.33 2.32 11.40
CA SER A 72 -5.31 1.24 10.40
C SER A 72 -6.53 0.31 10.42
N SER A 73 -7.45 0.48 11.37
CA SER A 73 -8.59 -0.43 11.56
C SER A 73 -9.71 -0.23 10.53
N PHE A 74 -9.67 0.82 9.70
CA PHE A 74 -10.78 1.14 8.78
C PHE A 74 -10.38 1.61 7.39
N LEU A 75 -9.08 1.76 7.07
CA LEU A 75 -8.69 2.22 5.74
C LEU A 75 -8.84 1.09 4.71
N THR A 76 -9.75 1.28 3.77
CA THR A 76 -9.92 0.41 2.60
C THR A 76 -9.32 1.07 1.36
N LEU A 77 -9.14 0.31 0.27
CA LEU A 77 -8.70 0.88 -1.00
C LEU A 77 -9.61 2.00 -1.46
N GLU A 78 -10.91 1.89 -1.18
CA GLU A 78 -11.91 2.91 -1.44
C GLU A 78 -11.49 4.28 -0.88
N ASP A 79 -10.91 4.31 0.33
CA ASP A 79 -10.49 5.53 1.02
C ASP A 79 -9.14 6.08 0.55
N GLN A 80 -8.40 5.29 -0.25
CA GLN A 80 -7.06 5.64 -0.75
C GLN A 80 -7.09 6.10 -2.22
N ILE A 81 -8.22 5.93 -2.92
CA ILE A 81 -8.35 6.34 -4.33
C ILE A 81 -8.69 7.83 -4.40
N SER A 82 -7.69 8.65 -4.79
CA SER A 82 -7.89 10.09 -4.99
C SER A 82 -8.48 10.46 -6.36
N ASP A 83 -8.30 9.63 -7.37
CA ASP A 83 -8.84 9.87 -8.71
C ASP A 83 -10.34 9.54 -8.75
N SER A 84 -11.18 10.55 -8.99
CA SER A 84 -12.64 10.39 -8.94
C SER A 84 -13.17 9.39 -9.98
N ASN A 85 -12.56 9.30 -11.16
CA ASN A 85 -12.99 8.35 -12.18
C ASN A 85 -12.65 6.90 -11.77
N LEU A 86 -11.42 6.68 -11.30
CA LEU A 86 -11.00 5.41 -10.77
C LEU A 86 -11.88 4.99 -9.59
N TYR A 87 -12.26 5.92 -8.72
CA TYR A 87 -13.15 5.66 -7.60
C TYR A 87 -14.51 5.15 -8.08
N CYS A 88 -15.15 5.87 -9.02
CA CYS A 88 -16.43 5.45 -9.59
C CYS A 88 -16.34 4.04 -10.20
N LYS A 89 -15.27 3.76 -10.97
CA LYS A 89 -15.05 2.45 -11.59
C LYS A 89 -14.72 1.35 -10.59
N PHE A 90 -14.02 1.68 -9.52
CA PHE A 90 -13.79 0.78 -8.41
C PHE A 90 -15.10 0.42 -7.71
N MET A 91 -16.01 1.38 -7.55
CA MET A 91 -17.34 1.15 -6.96
C MET A 91 -18.26 0.33 -7.85
N GLU A 92 -18.07 0.34 -9.17
CA GLU A 92 -18.78 -0.55 -10.12
C GLU A 92 -18.35 -2.03 -10.01
N LEU A 93 -17.19 -2.32 -9.41
CA LEU A 93 -16.76 -3.70 -9.16
C LEU A 93 -17.74 -4.39 -8.21
N THR A 94 -17.86 -5.71 -8.31
CA THR A 94 -18.63 -6.49 -7.34
C THR A 94 -17.97 -6.42 -5.95
N LYS A 95 -18.77 -6.63 -4.88
CA LYS A 95 -18.25 -6.72 -3.50
C LYS A 95 -17.07 -7.71 -3.41
N ARG A 96 -17.17 -8.82 -4.12
CA ARG A 96 -16.14 -9.87 -4.13
C ARG A 96 -14.85 -9.44 -4.79
N GLU A 97 -14.94 -8.72 -5.91
CA GLU A 97 -13.79 -8.15 -6.60
C GLU A 97 -13.09 -7.11 -5.72
N ARG A 98 -13.83 -6.18 -5.11
CA ARG A 98 -13.27 -5.17 -4.20
C ARG A 98 -12.60 -5.79 -2.97
N GLU A 99 -13.24 -6.78 -2.37
CA GLU A 99 -12.69 -7.51 -1.22
C GLU A 99 -11.37 -8.20 -1.56
N ILE A 100 -11.29 -8.89 -2.70
CA ILE A 100 -10.06 -9.53 -3.17
C ILE A 100 -8.96 -8.51 -3.48
N LEU A 101 -9.32 -7.35 -4.05
CA LEU A 101 -8.35 -6.27 -4.29
C LEU A 101 -7.86 -5.67 -2.96
N ASN A 102 -8.74 -5.44 -1.99
CA ASN A 102 -8.36 -4.99 -0.64
C ASN A 102 -7.37 -5.98 0.00
N PHE A 103 -7.68 -7.28 -0.01
CA PHE A 103 -6.73 -8.28 0.51
C PHE A 103 -5.40 -8.33 -0.25
N SER A 104 -5.45 -8.21 -1.57
CA SER A 104 -4.24 -8.37 -2.37
C SER A 104 -3.35 -7.12 -2.44
N ILE A 105 -3.93 -5.93 -2.45
CA ILE A 105 -3.20 -4.67 -2.69
C ILE A 105 -3.01 -3.94 -1.37
N TYR A 106 -4.07 -3.76 -0.58
CA TYR A 106 -3.96 -3.05 0.69
C TYR A 106 -3.28 -3.91 1.76
N PHE A 107 -3.70 -5.18 1.91
CA PHE A 107 -3.10 -6.10 2.88
C PHE A 107 -1.94 -6.94 2.32
N GLU A 108 -1.58 -6.74 1.04
CA GLU A 108 -0.47 -7.45 0.35
C GLU A 108 -0.47 -8.99 0.53
N LEU A 109 -1.64 -9.59 0.66
CA LEU A 109 -1.76 -11.05 0.83
C LEU A 109 -1.53 -11.77 -0.50
N SER A 110 -0.86 -12.91 -0.44
CA SER A 110 -0.73 -13.80 -1.59
C SER A 110 -2.06 -14.48 -1.91
N ASP A 111 -2.31 -14.79 -3.18
CA ASP A 111 -3.52 -15.49 -3.63
C ASP A 111 -3.77 -16.79 -2.84
N THR A 112 -2.71 -17.48 -2.41
CA THR A 112 -2.80 -18.68 -1.55
C THR A 112 -3.33 -18.39 -0.14
N LYS A 113 -2.95 -17.26 0.46
CA LYS A 113 -3.45 -16.84 1.78
C LYS A 113 -4.89 -16.38 1.68
N ILE A 114 -5.21 -15.62 0.64
CA ILE A 114 -6.57 -15.14 0.34
C ILE A 114 -7.51 -16.33 0.09
N ALA A 115 -7.05 -17.33 -0.66
CA ALA A 115 -7.78 -18.57 -0.92
C ALA A 115 -8.13 -19.32 0.36
N LYS A 116 -7.16 -19.46 1.28
CA LYS A 116 -7.38 -20.07 2.60
C LYS A 116 -8.36 -19.26 3.45
N LEU A 117 -8.19 -17.94 3.50
CA LEU A 117 -9.04 -17.03 4.27
C LEU A 117 -10.50 -17.09 3.85
N LEU A 118 -10.74 -17.27 2.56
CA LEU A 118 -12.06 -17.22 1.96
C LEU A 118 -12.60 -18.60 1.55
N GLU A 119 -11.91 -19.67 1.95
CA GLU A 119 -12.28 -21.07 1.68
C GLU A 119 -12.60 -21.37 0.21
N ILE A 120 -11.84 -20.77 -0.72
CA ILE A 120 -11.99 -20.99 -2.16
C ILE A 120 -10.65 -21.30 -2.82
N SER A 121 -10.66 -21.76 -4.07
CA SER A 121 -9.43 -22.11 -4.77
C SER A 121 -8.57 -20.87 -5.09
N GLN A 122 -7.25 -21.04 -5.01
CA GLN A 122 -6.29 -20.02 -5.45
C GLN A 122 -6.56 -19.55 -6.89
N GLN A 123 -6.92 -20.48 -7.78
CA GLN A 123 -7.24 -20.16 -9.17
C GLN A 123 -8.44 -19.22 -9.29
N SER A 124 -9.43 -19.36 -8.40
CA SER A 124 -10.58 -18.46 -8.33
C SER A 124 -10.17 -17.05 -7.90
N ILE A 125 -9.28 -16.93 -6.91
CA ILE A 125 -8.70 -15.65 -6.50
C ILE A 125 -7.95 -14.99 -7.64
N SER A 126 -7.02 -15.71 -8.28
CA SER A 126 -6.21 -15.17 -9.37
C SER A 126 -7.08 -14.71 -10.55
N LYS A 127 -8.12 -15.49 -10.91
CA LYS A 127 -9.06 -15.12 -11.97
C LYS A 127 -9.86 -13.87 -11.60
N THR A 128 -10.42 -13.82 -10.40
CA THR A 128 -11.21 -12.67 -9.93
C THR A 128 -10.38 -11.40 -9.87
N LYS A 129 -9.18 -11.47 -9.27
CA LYS A 129 -8.22 -10.36 -9.22
C LYS A 129 -7.88 -9.85 -10.62
N LYS A 130 -7.50 -10.75 -11.54
CA LYS A 130 -7.17 -10.38 -12.93
C LYS A 130 -8.37 -9.77 -13.66
N HIS A 131 -9.57 -10.27 -13.42
CA HIS A 131 -10.79 -9.74 -14.01
C HIS A 131 -11.11 -8.33 -13.50
N ALA A 132 -11.04 -8.10 -12.19
CA ALA A 132 -11.24 -6.80 -11.57
C ALA A 132 -10.24 -5.76 -12.09
N LEU A 133 -8.94 -6.10 -12.12
CA LEU A 133 -7.90 -5.20 -12.64
C LEU A 133 -8.10 -4.88 -14.12
N ARG A 134 -8.59 -5.84 -14.92
CA ARG A 134 -8.91 -5.60 -16.32
C ARG A 134 -10.05 -4.59 -16.47
N LYS A 135 -11.15 -4.73 -15.71
CA LYS A 135 -12.26 -3.76 -15.72
C LYS A 135 -11.77 -2.35 -15.42
N LEU A 136 -10.92 -2.20 -14.39
CA LEU A 136 -10.34 -0.91 -14.04
C LEU A 136 -9.47 -0.37 -15.18
N ARG A 137 -8.60 -1.19 -15.76
CA ARG A 137 -7.71 -0.77 -16.86
C ARG A 137 -8.47 -0.35 -18.13
N ASP A 138 -9.48 -1.12 -18.51
CA ASP A 138 -10.22 -0.87 -19.75
C ASP A 138 -10.93 0.51 -19.68
N SER A 139 -11.35 0.94 -18.47
CA SER A 139 -11.91 2.28 -18.24
C SER A 139 -10.96 3.45 -18.52
N PHE A 140 -9.64 3.22 -18.47
CA PHE A 140 -8.64 4.21 -18.87
C PHE A 140 -8.37 4.19 -20.38
N THR A 141 -8.59 3.05 -21.04
CA THR A 141 -8.25 2.84 -22.46
C THR A 141 -9.35 3.34 -23.39
N GLU A 142 -10.62 3.24 -22.97
CA GLU A 142 -11.77 3.79 -23.69
C GLU A 142 -11.72 5.33 -23.83
N ARG A 143 -10.86 6.01 -23.05
CA ARG A 143 -10.61 7.47 -23.15
C ARG A 143 -9.59 7.86 -24.23
N SER A 144 -8.89 6.91 -24.84
CA SER A 144 -7.84 7.17 -25.85
C SER A 144 -8.28 6.94 -27.30
N ASN A 145 -9.58 6.72 -27.54
CA ASN A 145 -10.21 6.77 -28.87
C ASN A 145 -11.31 7.83 -28.89
#